data_AF-A0A926S3P2-F1
#
_entry.id   AF-A0A926S3P2-F1
#
_cell.length_a   1.000
_cell.length_b   1.000
_cell.length_c   1.000
_cell.angle_alpha   90.00
_cell.angle_beta   90.00
_cell.angle_gamma   90.00
#
_symmetry.space_group_name_H-M   'P 1'
#
loop_
_entity.id
_entity.type
_entity.pdbx_description
1 polymer ?
#
loop_
_entity_poly.entity_id
_entity_poly.type
_entity_poly.pdbx_seq_one_letter_code
_entity_poly.pdbx_strand_id
1 'polypeptide(L)'
;MASELNSFAFNDFFIRFAEGVTNIGLPGLPKDVHLSISHHPNSQDINFHVTRNIGREEHKPKLVIFKINKVEAITALQTGCSQLWNLIFERISPAEMRYAEFIPFDKLKWMQRDAAEVIDQTTIRKKKKIRFNNQAINDCEDLMHRPSAQWRLRQSSQSFPRNYSGGPQAGLLISSNQCYCVLLTSAGCFRQKSTVSAELFTSAFLEQKMISSIRFKTLLAIQRVSVAENRHDIARYNQPLTLSSNSSFSSSGS
;
A
#
# COMPACT_ATOMS: atom_id res chain seq x y z
N MET A 1 20.58 8.75 3.65
CA MET A 1 20.02 8.79 2.29
C MET A 1 19.01 7.66 2.17
N ALA A 2 17.73 7.99 2.18
CA ALA A 2 16.64 7.00 2.20
C ALA A 2 16.61 6.23 0.89
N SER A 3 16.55 4.90 0.96
CA SER A 3 16.37 4.04 -0.19
C SER A 3 14.91 4.15 -0.65
N GLU A 4 14.63 5.01 -1.61
CA GLU A 4 13.27 5.21 -2.11
C GLU A 4 12.76 3.97 -2.85
N LEU A 5 11.53 3.57 -2.56
CA LEU A 5 10.83 2.48 -3.22
C LEU A 5 10.50 2.93 -4.66
N ASN A 6 11.13 2.31 -5.66
CA ASN A 6 10.97 2.74 -7.06
C ASN A 6 9.90 1.95 -7.83
N SER A 7 9.47 0.80 -7.33
CA SER A 7 8.36 0.04 -7.92
C SER A 7 7.72 -0.94 -6.96
N PHE A 8 6.41 -1.10 -7.10
CA PHE A 8 5.59 -2.14 -6.47
C PHE A 8 4.93 -2.97 -7.57
N ALA A 9 4.82 -4.29 -7.42
CA ALA A 9 4.09 -5.12 -8.38
C ALA A 9 3.44 -6.33 -7.71
N PHE A 10 2.22 -6.63 -8.13
CA PHE A 10 1.38 -7.72 -7.63
C PHE A 10 0.63 -8.33 -8.83
N ASN A 11 0.95 -9.57 -9.20
CA ASN A 11 0.52 -10.19 -10.47
C ASN A 11 0.85 -9.30 -11.69
N ASP A 12 -0.10 -9.07 -12.59
CA ASP A 12 0.05 -8.19 -13.77
C ASP A 12 -0.09 -6.69 -13.45
N PHE A 13 -0.45 -6.36 -12.20
CA PHE A 13 -0.52 -4.99 -11.73
C PHE A 13 0.85 -4.51 -11.27
N PHE A 14 1.24 -3.30 -11.68
CA PHE A 14 2.45 -2.66 -11.20
C PHE A 14 2.27 -1.16 -10.96
N ILE A 15 3.06 -0.63 -10.04
CA ILE A 15 3.23 0.80 -9.79
C ILE A 15 4.73 1.08 -9.91
N ARG A 16 5.12 2.03 -10.76
CA ARG A 16 6.50 2.50 -10.86
C ARG A 16 6.56 3.95 -10.39
N PHE A 17 7.32 4.19 -9.34
CA PHE A 17 7.59 5.53 -8.83
C PHE A 17 8.78 6.12 -9.60
N ALA A 18 8.58 7.31 -10.15
CA ALA A 18 9.64 8.10 -10.75
C ALA A 18 9.49 9.55 -10.26
N GLU A 19 10.55 10.33 -10.45
CA GLU A 19 10.53 11.74 -10.07
C GLU A 19 9.42 12.48 -10.83
N GLY A 20 8.47 13.06 -10.08
CA GLY A 20 7.35 13.81 -10.63
C GLY A 20 6.23 12.98 -11.30
N VAL A 21 6.39 11.67 -11.51
CA VAL A 21 5.36 10.80 -12.09
C VAL A 21 5.40 9.39 -11.49
N THR A 22 4.24 8.89 -11.06
CA THR A 22 4.02 7.48 -10.73
C THR A 22 3.21 6.81 -11.83
N ASN A 23 3.74 5.78 -12.47
CA ASN A 23 3.05 5.02 -13.52
C ASN A 23 2.32 3.82 -12.93
N ILE A 24 1.11 3.55 -13.39
CA ILE A 24 0.27 2.42 -12.95
C ILE A 24 0.02 1.52 -14.16
N GLY A 25 0.54 0.30 -14.08
CA GLY A 25 0.20 -0.79 -14.99
C GLY A 25 -1.00 -1.54 -14.48
N LEU A 26 -2.08 -1.55 -15.26
CA LEU A 26 -3.29 -2.29 -14.99
C LEU A 26 -3.52 -3.30 -16.13
N PRO A 27 -3.78 -4.59 -15.83
CA PRO A 27 -4.12 -5.56 -16.85
C PRO A 27 -5.39 -5.15 -17.61
N GLY A 28 -5.43 -5.43 -18.92
CA GLY A 28 -6.57 -5.11 -19.78
C GLY A 28 -6.60 -3.68 -20.35
N LEU A 29 -5.59 -2.84 -20.08
CA LEU A 29 -5.47 -1.56 -20.77
C LEU A 29 -5.18 -1.76 -22.27
N PRO A 30 -5.77 -0.94 -23.16
CA PRO A 30 -5.42 -0.96 -24.58
C PRO A 30 -3.92 -0.70 -24.80
N LYS A 31 -3.39 -1.25 -25.89
CA LYS A 31 -2.00 -1.01 -26.29
C LYS A 31 -1.74 0.50 -26.39
N ASP A 32 -0.60 0.92 -25.85
CA ASP A 32 -0.13 2.31 -25.80
C ASP A 32 -0.96 3.26 -24.90
N VAL A 33 -1.92 2.76 -24.12
CA VAL A 33 -2.65 3.55 -23.11
C VAL A 33 -2.02 3.34 -21.73
N HIS A 34 -1.80 4.43 -21.01
CA HIS A 34 -1.11 4.44 -19.73
C HIS A 34 -1.90 5.22 -18.69
N LEU A 35 -1.89 4.70 -17.46
CA LEU A 35 -2.38 5.38 -16.26
C LEU A 35 -1.19 5.93 -15.48
N SER A 36 -1.30 7.17 -15.02
CA SER A 36 -0.24 7.77 -14.20
C SER A 36 -0.76 8.86 -13.28
N ILE A 37 -0.01 9.07 -12.20
CA ILE A 37 -0.18 10.15 -11.24
C ILE A 37 0.99 11.11 -11.44
N SER A 38 0.77 12.31 -11.94
CA SER A 38 1.81 13.35 -11.99
C SER A 38 1.80 14.16 -10.70
N HIS A 39 2.98 14.33 -10.11
CA HIS A 39 3.22 15.03 -8.85
C HIS A 39 4.47 15.94 -8.91
N HIS A 40 4.85 16.39 -10.12
CA HIS A 40 6.01 17.26 -10.38
C HIS A 40 6.21 18.35 -9.34
N PRO A 41 7.42 18.57 -8.79
CA PRO A 41 7.67 19.53 -7.71
C PRO A 41 7.05 20.92 -7.93
N ASN A 42 7.13 21.43 -9.16
CA ASN A 42 6.68 22.77 -9.53
C ASN A 42 5.17 22.90 -9.79
N SER A 43 4.41 21.79 -9.76
CA SER A 43 2.95 21.84 -9.90
C SER A 43 2.28 22.03 -8.54
N GLN A 44 1.20 22.80 -8.49
CA GLN A 44 0.36 22.94 -7.29
C GLN A 44 -0.51 21.70 -7.05
N ASP A 45 -0.81 20.93 -8.10
CA ASP A 45 -1.74 19.81 -8.07
C ASP A 45 -1.02 18.47 -8.27
N ILE A 46 -1.59 17.41 -7.68
CA ILE A 46 -1.34 16.02 -8.04
C ILE A 46 -2.47 15.59 -8.99
N ASN A 47 -2.13 15.08 -10.17
CA ASN A 47 -3.10 14.75 -11.21
C ASN A 47 -3.06 13.27 -11.57
N PHE A 48 -4.19 12.58 -11.40
CA PHE A 48 -4.38 11.25 -11.96
C PHE A 48 -4.93 11.37 -13.38
N HIS A 49 -4.26 10.74 -14.33
CA HIS A 49 -4.57 10.92 -15.75
C HIS A 49 -4.35 9.66 -16.57
N VAL A 50 -5.01 9.64 -17.73
CA VAL A 50 -4.85 8.64 -18.78
C VAL A 50 -4.18 9.30 -19.97
N THR A 51 -3.15 8.65 -20.53
CA THR A 51 -2.43 9.14 -21.71
C THR A 51 -2.29 8.03 -22.74
N ARG A 52 -2.37 8.36 -24.04
CA ARG A 52 -1.95 7.45 -25.12
C ARG A 52 -0.58 7.87 -25.65
N ASN A 53 0.36 6.94 -25.73
CA ASN A 53 1.68 7.18 -26.29
C ASN A 53 1.63 7.05 -27.82
N ILE A 54 1.58 8.19 -28.51
CA ILE A 54 1.49 8.25 -29.98
C ILE A 54 2.65 9.02 -30.65
N GLY A 55 3.82 9.10 -29.98
CA GLY A 55 4.98 9.84 -30.48
C GLY A 55 5.29 11.08 -29.63
N ARG A 56 5.37 12.27 -30.26
CA ARG A 56 5.80 13.52 -29.62
C ARG A 56 4.88 13.89 -28.45
N GLU A 57 5.48 14.33 -27.34
CA GLU A 57 4.79 14.63 -26.07
C GLU A 57 3.65 15.64 -26.22
N GLU A 58 3.87 16.70 -27.00
CA GLU A 58 2.93 17.80 -27.23
C GLU A 58 1.62 17.38 -27.91
N HIS A 59 1.64 16.28 -28.68
CA HIS A 59 0.46 15.76 -29.37
C HIS A 59 -0.25 14.67 -28.59
N LYS A 60 0.33 14.16 -27.48
CA LYS A 60 -0.23 13.01 -26.77
C LYS A 60 -1.63 13.31 -26.24
N PRO A 61 -2.63 12.49 -26.60
CA PRO A 61 -3.94 12.55 -25.98
C PRO A 61 -3.79 12.25 -24.49
N LYS A 62 -4.15 13.22 -23.66
CA LYS A 62 -4.14 13.12 -22.20
C LYS A 62 -5.44 13.67 -21.61
N LEU A 63 -6.10 12.88 -20.77
CA LEU A 63 -7.24 13.30 -19.98
C LEU A 63 -6.92 13.20 -18.49
N VAL A 64 -7.10 14.30 -17.77
CA VAL A 64 -7.00 14.31 -16.31
C VAL A 64 -8.33 13.85 -15.74
N ILE A 65 -8.30 12.75 -14.98
CA ILE A 65 -9.47 12.17 -14.34
C ILE A 65 -9.81 12.99 -13.10
N PHE A 66 -8.84 13.17 -12.22
CA PHE A 66 -8.97 14.01 -11.05
C PHE A 66 -7.67 14.74 -10.73
N LYS A 67 -7.83 15.87 -10.02
CA LYS A 67 -6.76 16.66 -9.46
C LYS A 67 -7.01 16.88 -7.97
N ILE A 68 -5.94 16.87 -7.19
CA ILE A 68 -5.96 17.21 -5.77
C ILE A 68 -4.84 18.20 -5.51
N ASN A 69 -5.12 19.26 -4.75
CA ASN A 69 -4.09 20.20 -4.35
C ASN A 69 -3.05 19.49 -3.47
N LYS A 70 -1.76 19.71 -3.71
CA LYS A 70 -0.70 19.03 -2.96
C LYS A 70 -0.75 19.28 -1.46
N VAL A 71 -1.04 20.51 -1.05
CA VAL A 71 -1.12 20.87 0.37
C VAL A 71 -2.28 20.09 1.01
N GLU A 72 -3.44 20.08 0.35
CA GLU A 72 -4.59 19.30 0.82
C GLU A 72 -4.32 17.79 0.87
N ALA A 73 -3.64 17.24 -0.14
CA ALA A 73 -3.26 15.83 -0.18
C ALA A 73 -2.32 15.45 0.97
N ILE A 74 -1.32 16.29 1.26
CA ILE A 74 -0.38 16.06 2.36
C ILE A 74 -1.11 16.12 3.70
N THR A 75 -1.96 17.12 3.92
CA THR A 75 -2.77 17.25 5.13
C THR A 75 -3.71 16.05 5.30
N ALA A 76 -4.39 15.63 4.22
CA ALA A 76 -5.26 14.46 4.24
C ALA A 76 -4.49 13.17 4.53
N LEU A 77 -3.27 13.01 4.01
CA LEU A 77 -2.39 11.88 4.34
C LEU A 77 -1.95 11.91 5.80
N GLN A 78 -1.55 13.06 6.33
CA GLN A 78 -1.12 13.18 7.73
C GLN A 78 -2.25 12.83 8.70
N THR A 79 -3.45 13.38 8.48
CA THR A 79 -4.64 13.08 9.30
C THR A 79 -5.14 11.66 9.07
N GLY A 80 -5.15 11.23 7.80
CA GLY A 80 -5.64 9.93 7.36
C GLY A 80 -4.75 8.76 7.78
N CYS A 81 -3.44 8.96 7.93
CA CYS A 81 -2.51 7.91 8.39
C CYS A 81 -2.87 7.38 9.78
N SER A 82 -3.32 8.26 10.70
CA SER A 82 -3.80 7.85 12.02
C SER A 82 -5.07 7.01 11.94
N GLN A 83 -6.04 7.45 11.12
CA GLN A 83 -7.29 6.72 10.93
C GLN A 83 -7.06 5.38 10.23
N LEU A 84 -6.20 5.36 9.22
CA LEU A 84 -5.76 4.14 8.55
C LEU A 84 -5.09 3.17 9.50
N TRP A 85 -4.22 3.68 10.37
CA TRP A 85 -3.59 2.85 11.37
C TRP A 85 -4.63 2.13 12.21
N ASN A 86 -5.65 2.85 12.68
CA ASN A 86 -6.73 2.29 13.49
C ASN A 86 -7.71 1.40 12.69
N LEU A 87 -7.81 1.59 11.37
CA LEU A 87 -8.59 0.72 10.50
C LEU A 87 -7.87 -0.59 10.21
N ILE A 88 -6.56 -0.55 10.00
CA ILE A 88 -5.75 -1.71 9.60
C ILE A 88 -5.32 -2.52 10.82
N PHE A 89 -4.96 -1.84 11.90
CA PHE A 89 -4.37 -2.45 13.07
C PHE A 89 -5.26 -2.34 14.29
N GLU A 90 -5.19 -3.36 15.13
CA GLU A 90 -5.68 -3.30 16.50
C GLU A 90 -4.52 -3.49 17.46
N ARG A 91 -4.57 -2.75 18.58
CA ARG A 91 -3.58 -2.86 19.64
C ARG A 91 -3.87 -4.13 20.44
N ILE A 92 -2.86 -4.97 20.59
CA ILE A 92 -2.96 -6.16 21.44
C ILE A 92 -2.92 -5.72 22.90
N SER A 93 -3.83 -6.25 23.71
CA SER A 93 -3.91 -5.89 25.13
C SER A 93 -2.69 -6.42 25.91
N PRO A 94 -2.21 -5.71 26.94
CA PRO A 94 -1.14 -6.24 27.80
C PRO A 94 -1.46 -7.59 28.45
N ALA A 95 -2.75 -7.88 28.67
CA ALA A 95 -3.22 -9.15 29.21
C ALA A 95 -2.92 -10.32 28.26
N GLU A 96 -3.17 -10.15 26.95
CA GLU A 96 -2.84 -11.15 25.92
C GLU A 96 -1.32 -11.37 25.78
N MET A 97 -0.51 -10.36 26.14
CA MET A 97 0.95 -10.41 26.02
C MET A 97 1.66 -10.96 27.26
N ARG A 98 0.95 -11.16 28.38
CA ARG A 98 1.55 -11.44 29.70
C ARG A 98 2.48 -12.65 29.73
N TYR A 99 2.23 -13.63 28.87
CA TYR A 99 3.03 -14.85 28.72
C TYR A 99 3.44 -15.11 27.27
N ALA A 100 3.37 -14.07 26.44
CA ALA A 100 3.72 -14.20 25.05
C ALA A 100 5.24 -14.11 24.87
N GLU A 101 5.73 -14.86 23.89
CA GLU A 101 7.09 -14.78 23.39
C GLU A 101 7.08 -14.00 22.07
N PHE A 102 8.13 -13.20 21.85
CA PHE A 102 8.29 -12.47 20.60
C PHE A 102 9.48 -13.02 19.82
N ILE A 103 9.27 -13.24 18.53
CA ILE A 103 10.31 -13.62 17.58
C ILE A 103 10.38 -12.58 16.46
N PRO A 104 11.38 -11.70 16.48
CA PRO A 104 11.65 -10.79 15.37
C PRO A 104 11.84 -11.54 14.04
N PHE A 105 11.31 -11.02 12.94
CA PHE A 105 11.44 -11.68 11.63
C PHE A 105 12.90 -11.83 11.15
N ASP A 106 13.80 -10.94 11.56
CA ASP A 106 15.24 -11.06 11.27
C ASP A 106 15.91 -12.25 11.96
N LYS A 107 15.29 -12.81 13.02
CA LYS A 107 15.71 -14.06 13.66
C LYS A 107 15.10 -15.31 13.03
N LEU A 108 14.05 -15.14 12.22
CA LEU A 108 13.43 -16.20 11.43
C LEU A 108 14.08 -16.36 10.04
N LYS A 109 15.32 -15.89 9.85
CA LYS A 109 16.08 -16.08 8.60
C LYS A 109 16.20 -17.55 8.16
N TRP A 110 16.10 -18.50 9.08
CA TRP A 110 16.08 -19.93 8.76
C TRP A 110 14.73 -20.41 8.21
N MET A 111 13.62 -19.72 8.51
CA MET A 111 12.34 -19.92 7.82
C MET A 111 12.38 -19.36 6.40
N GLN A 112 13.19 -18.35 6.11
CA GLN A 112 13.32 -17.78 4.76
C GLN A 112 13.90 -18.75 3.73
N ARG A 113 14.47 -19.90 4.13
CA ARG A 113 14.85 -20.95 3.16
C ARG A 113 13.67 -21.75 2.62
N ASP A 114 12.58 -21.85 3.38
CA ASP A 114 11.33 -22.52 2.97
C ASP A 114 10.22 -21.50 2.61
N ALA A 115 10.31 -20.26 3.13
CA ALA A 115 9.43 -19.11 2.86
C ALA A 115 10.16 -18.00 2.07
N ALA A 116 10.93 -18.39 1.05
CA ALA A 116 11.87 -17.53 0.32
C ALA A 116 11.25 -16.36 -0.50
N GLU A 117 9.95 -16.07 -0.35
CA GLU A 117 9.28 -14.99 -1.11
C GLU A 117 8.70 -13.86 -0.26
N VAL A 118 8.83 -13.88 1.07
CA VAL A 118 8.07 -12.93 1.92
C VAL A 118 8.74 -11.57 2.05
N ILE A 119 10.07 -11.49 2.13
CA ILE A 119 10.83 -10.22 2.02
C ILE A 119 12.21 -10.56 1.43
N ASP A 120 12.34 -10.51 0.12
CA ASP A 120 13.65 -10.59 -0.54
C ASP A 120 14.38 -9.24 -0.39
N GLN A 121 15.28 -9.17 0.59
CA GLN A 121 16.34 -8.15 0.65
C GLN A 121 17.64 -8.73 0.09
N THR A 122 17.65 -9.29 -1.12
CA THR A 122 18.90 -9.54 -1.82
C THR A 122 19.52 -8.20 -2.20
N THR A 123 20.63 -7.91 -1.52
CA THR A 123 21.56 -6.83 -1.78
C THR A 123 22.23 -7.03 -3.14
N ILE A 124 21.50 -6.80 -4.24
CA ILE A 124 22.07 -6.70 -5.58
C ILE A 124 21.76 -5.30 -6.10
N ARG A 125 22.70 -4.39 -5.84
CA ARG A 125 22.92 -3.09 -6.49
C ARG A 125 21.74 -2.59 -7.36
N LYS A 126 20.88 -1.74 -6.76
CA LYS A 126 20.02 -0.69 -7.36
C LYS A 126 18.48 -0.84 -7.44
N LYS A 127 17.79 -1.92 -7.02
CA LYS A 127 16.31 -1.96 -7.09
C LYS A 127 15.64 -2.71 -5.92
N LYS A 128 14.79 -2.05 -5.12
CA LYS A 128 13.98 -2.67 -4.04
C LYS A 128 12.55 -2.92 -4.53
N LYS A 129 12.03 -4.15 -4.33
CA LYS A 129 10.65 -4.58 -4.64
C LYS A 129 10.03 -5.16 -3.36
N ILE A 130 8.79 -4.79 -3.03
CA ILE A 130 8.04 -5.38 -1.90
C ILE A 130 6.90 -6.22 -2.47
N ARG A 131 6.75 -7.47 -1.99
CA ARG A 131 5.61 -8.37 -2.27
C ARG A 131 4.92 -8.70 -0.95
N PHE A 132 3.58 -8.79 -0.96
CA PHE A 132 2.81 -9.32 0.17
C PHE A 132 2.27 -10.69 -0.24
N ASN A 133 2.56 -11.71 0.56
CA ASN A 133 2.12 -13.07 0.31
C ASN A 133 1.28 -13.56 1.49
N ASN A 134 -0.03 -13.74 1.30
CA ASN A 134 -0.93 -14.30 2.32
C ASN A 134 -0.53 -15.73 2.72
N GLN A 135 0.18 -16.44 1.84
CA GLN A 135 0.77 -17.75 2.14
C GLN A 135 1.74 -17.69 3.32
N ALA A 136 2.42 -16.56 3.55
CA ALA A 136 3.37 -16.40 4.66
C ALA A 136 2.72 -16.54 6.04
N ILE A 137 1.47 -16.07 6.18
CA ILE A 137 0.71 -16.16 7.43
C ILE A 137 0.32 -17.62 7.67
N ASN A 138 -0.22 -18.28 6.65
CA ASN A 138 -0.58 -19.70 6.70
C ASN A 138 0.65 -20.59 6.95
N ASP A 139 1.79 -20.29 6.32
CA ASP A 139 3.04 -21.03 6.51
C ASP A 139 3.56 -20.88 7.95
N CYS A 140 3.37 -19.70 8.58
CA CYS A 140 3.72 -19.49 9.99
C CYS A 140 2.81 -20.30 10.93
N GLU A 141 1.51 -20.35 10.65
CA GLU A 141 0.55 -21.18 11.40
C GLU A 141 0.90 -22.68 11.26
N ASP A 142 1.14 -23.16 10.05
CA ASP A 142 1.55 -24.55 9.78
C ASP A 142 2.87 -24.91 10.47
N LEU A 143 3.84 -23.98 10.50
CA LEU A 143 5.12 -24.17 11.17
C LEU A 143 4.98 -24.33 12.68
N MET A 144 4.00 -23.67 13.31
CA MET A 144 3.75 -23.84 14.74
C MET A 144 3.32 -25.26 15.11
N HIS A 145 2.67 -25.96 14.19
CA HIS A 145 2.20 -27.32 14.39
C HIS A 145 3.27 -28.39 14.11
N ARG A 146 4.47 -27.99 13.63
CA ARG A 146 5.60 -28.91 13.36
C ARG A 146 6.53 -29.02 14.58
N PRO A 147 6.69 -30.21 15.21
CA PRO A 147 7.53 -30.38 16.40
C PRO A 147 8.99 -29.93 16.22
N SER A 148 9.56 -30.13 15.03
CA SER A 148 10.94 -29.73 14.70
C SER A 148 11.12 -28.21 14.58
N ALA A 149 10.07 -27.48 14.19
CA ALA A 149 10.07 -26.02 14.13
C ALA A 149 9.86 -25.40 15.51
N GLN A 150 9.03 -26.01 16.37
CA GLN A 150 8.79 -25.54 17.75
C GLN A 150 10.07 -25.40 18.57
N TRP A 151 11.03 -26.35 18.44
CA TRP A 151 12.32 -26.24 19.12
C TRP A 151 13.14 -25.03 18.65
N ARG A 152 13.17 -24.78 17.34
CA ARG A 152 13.87 -23.62 16.76
C ARG A 152 13.20 -22.29 17.09
N LEU A 153 11.87 -22.28 17.16
CA LEU A 153 11.10 -21.11 17.60
C LEU A 153 11.44 -20.76 19.06
N ARG A 154 11.48 -21.75 19.97
CA ARG A 154 11.90 -21.54 21.36
C ARG A 154 13.34 -21.03 21.50
N GLN A 155 14.25 -21.46 20.63
CA GLN A 155 15.64 -20.96 20.60
C GLN A 155 15.73 -19.52 20.08
N SER A 156 14.83 -19.14 19.18
CA SER A 156 14.80 -17.82 18.54
C SER A 156 13.96 -16.82 19.34
N SER A 157 13.15 -17.31 20.28
CA SER A 157 12.23 -16.51 21.04
C SER A 157 12.91 -15.72 22.15
N GLN A 158 12.33 -14.57 22.40
CA GLN A 158 12.76 -13.68 23.46
C GLN A 158 11.56 -13.40 24.34
N SER A 159 11.84 -13.16 25.62
CA SER A 159 10.86 -12.58 26.52
C SER A 159 10.36 -11.28 25.91
N PHE A 160 9.04 -11.12 25.91
CA PHE A 160 8.40 -9.96 25.35
C PHE A 160 8.95 -8.67 26.01
N PRO A 161 9.41 -7.68 25.23
CA PRO A 161 10.06 -6.51 25.79
C PRO A 161 9.08 -5.73 26.67
N ARG A 162 9.46 -5.46 27.92
CA ARG A 162 8.64 -4.67 28.86
C ARG A 162 8.48 -3.21 28.44
N ASN A 163 9.47 -2.68 27.71
CA ASN A 163 9.48 -1.31 27.20
C ASN A 163 9.76 -1.31 25.68
N TYR A 164 8.93 -0.59 24.93
CA TYR A 164 9.08 -0.44 23.48
C TYR A 164 10.03 0.73 23.15
N SER A 165 11.29 0.63 23.57
CA SER A 165 12.27 1.72 23.39
C SER A 165 13.08 1.61 22.09
N GLY A 166 12.90 0.52 21.32
CA GLY A 166 13.53 0.32 20.01
C GLY A 166 12.74 0.95 18.86
N GLY A 167 13.38 1.04 17.69
CA GLY A 167 12.68 1.35 16.44
C GLY A 167 11.61 0.30 16.10
N PRO A 168 10.73 0.56 15.12
CA PRO A 168 9.66 -0.35 14.76
C PRO A 168 10.20 -1.73 14.34
N GLN A 169 9.62 -2.80 14.88
CA GLN A 169 10.01 -4.19 14.61
C GLN A 169 8.79 -5.04 14.25
N ALA A 170 8.92 -5.86 13.21
CA ALA A 170 7.91 -6.85 12.84
C ALA A 170 8.36 -8.26 13.25
N GLY A 171 7.42 -9.10 13.67
CA GLY A 171 7.73 -10.47 14.07
C GLY A 171 6.50 -11.28 14.42
N LEU A 172 6.74 -12.45 15.00
CA LEU A 172 5.70 -13.33 15.54
C LEU A 172 5.54 -13.11 17.03
N LEU A 173 4.31 -12.92 17.48
CA LEU A 173 3.93 -13.05 18.87
C LEU A 173 3.34 -14.44 19.08
N ILE A 174 3.93 -15.22 19.96
CA ILE A 174 3.51 -16.59 20.26
C ILE A 174 3.00 -16.62 21.69
N SER A 175 1.74 -16.97 21.90
CA SER A 175 1.18 -17.27 23.21
C SER A 175 0.92 -18.77 23.34
N SER A 176 0.42 -19.20 24.50
CA SER A 176 0.08 -20.62 24.71
C SER A 176 -0.93 -21.16 23.71
N ASN A 177 -1.78 -20.29 23.14
CA ASN A 177 -2.94 -20.71 22.36
C ASN A 177 -2.99 -20.10 20.96
N GLN A 178 -2.17 -19.08 20.67
CA GLN A 178 -2.30 -18.27 19.45
C GLN A 178 -0.95 -17.78 18.94
N CYS A 179 -0.88 -17.53 17.64
CA CYS A 179 0.24 -16.85 17.01
C CYS A 179 -0.26 -15.70 16.16
N TYR A 180 0.45 -14.58 16.24
CA TYR A 180 0.12 -13.38 15.51
C TYR A 180 1.34 -12.83 14.81
N CYS A 181 1.18 -12.40 13.57
CA CYS A 181 2.07 -11.41 12.98
C CYS A 181 1.80 -10.07 13.67
N VAL A 182 2.84 -9.50 14.30
CA VAL A 182 2.73 -8.25 15.04
C VAL A 182 3.74 -7.22 14.58
N LEU A 183 3.37 -5.97 14.78
CA LEU A 183 4.23 -4.80 14.65
C LEU A 183 4.41 -4.18 16.05
N LEU A 184 5.64 -4.15 16.52
CA LEU A 184 6.06 -3.47 17.74
C LEU A 184 6.53 -2.05 17.37
N THR A 185 5.96 -1.06 18.04
CA THR A 185 6.38 0.35 17.95
C THR A 185 6.47 0.95 19.34
N SER A 186 7.02 2.16 19.47
CA SER A 186 7.03 2.88 20.74
C SER A 186 5.62 3.11 21.33
N ALA A 187 4.58 3.08 20.49
CA ALA A 187 3.18 3.21 20.93
C ALA A 187 2.60 1.87 21.45
N GLY A 188 3.19 0.72 21.12
CA GLY A 188 2.74 -0.59 21.60
C GLY A 188 2.88 -1.72 20.58
N CYS A 189 2.15 -2.80 20.84
CA CYS A 189 2.08 -4.00 20.00
C CYS A 189 0.76 -4.02 19.22
N PHE A 190 0.85 -4.21 17.92
CA PHE A 190 -0.28 -4.15 17.01
C PHE A 190 -0.36 -5.40 16.15
N ARG A 191 -1.57 -5.93 15.94
CA ARG A 191 -1.84 -6.96 14.92
C ARG A 191 -2.76 -6.41 13.84
N GLN A 192 -2.67 -6.96 12.64
CA GLN A 192 -3.60 -6.62 11.57
C GLN A 192 -4.99 -7.17 11.91
N LYS A 193 -6.03 -6.36 11.71
CA LYS A 193 -7.43 -6.81 11.85
C LYS A 193 -7.75 -7.78 10.71
N SER A 194 -8.44 -8.88 11.02
CA SER A 194 -8.83 -9.90 10.04
C SER A 194 -9.86 -9.39 9.01
N THR A 195 -10.53 -8.27 9.30
CA THR A 195 -11.60 -7.69 8.48
C THR A 195 -11.13 -6.68 7.45
N VAL A 196 -9.82 -6.41 7.34
CA VAL A 196 -9.29 -5.36 6.46
C VAL A 196 -9.39 -5.80 5.00
N SER A 197 -10.30 -5.20 4.25
CA SER A 197 -10.35 -5.32 2.79
C SER A 197 -9.82 -4.05 2.11
N ALA A 198 -9.42 -4.18 0.83
CA ALA A 198 -9.04 -3.04 0.01
C ALA A 198 -10.20 -2.06 -0.22
N GLU A 199 -11.45 -2.54 -0.19
CA GLU A 199 -12.62 -1.66 -0.29
C GLU A 199 -12.76 -0.77 0.95
N LEU A 200 -12.58 -1.33 2.15
CA LEU A 200 -12.60 -0.60 3.42
C LEU A 200 -11.58 0.55 3.43
N PHE A 201 -10.38 0.31 2.88
CA PHE A 201 -9.35 1.32 2.72
C PHE A 201 -9.82 2.46 1.79
N THR A 202 -10.41 2.11 0.65
CA THR A 202 -10.82 3.10 -0.36
C THR A 202 -12.00 3.94 0.15
N SER A 203 -12.96 3.33 0.84
CA SER A 203 -14.11 4.02 1.42
C SER A 203 -13.77 4.92 2.60
N ALA A 204 -12.65 4.67 3.30
CA ALA A 204 -12.20 5.53 4.39
C ALA A 204 -11.74 6.92 3.91
N PHE A 205 -11.36 7.04 2.64
CA PHE A 205 -10.84 8.29 2.09
C PHE A 205 -11.76 8.97 1.10
N LEU A 206 -12.57 8.18 0.41
CA LEU A 206 -13.40 8.64 -0.68
C LEU A 206 -14.83 8.19 -0.43
N GLU A 207 -15.76 9.13 -0.49
CA GLU A 207 -17.18 8.81 -0.51
C GLU A 207 -17.50 7.84 -1.65
N GLN A 208 -18.46 6.93 -1.46
CA GLN A 208 -18.83 5.94 -2.46
C GLN A 208 -19.28 6.57 -3.80
N LYS A 209 -19.93 7.74 -3.73
CA LYS A 209 -20.29 8.55 -4.91
C LYS A 209 -19.05 9.04 -5.66
N MET A 210 -18.00 9.42 -4.94
CA MET A 210 -16.72 9.87 -5.50
C MET A 210 -15.96 8.71 -6.14
N ILE A 211 -15.91 7.54 -5.49
CA ILE A 211 -15.33 6.31 -6.06
C ILE A 211 -16.01 5.96 -7.38
N SER A 212 -17.35 5.98 -7.39
CA SER A 212 -18.14 5.68 -8.59
C SER A 212 -17.87 6.69 -9.72
N SER A 213 -17.76 7.97 -9.38
CA SER A 213 -17.44 9.04 -10.32
C SER A 213 -16.03 8.90 -10.90
N ILE A 214 -15.03 8.59 -10.06
CA ILE A 214 -13.65 8.33 -10.49
C ILE A 214 -13.62 7.13 -11.43
N ARG A 215 -14.28 6.02 -11.07
CA ARG A 215 -14.34 4.80 -11.88
C ARG A 215 -14.96 5.08 -13.25
N PHE A 216 -16.15 5.69 -13.28
CA PHE A 216 -16.84 6.02 -14.52
C PHE A 216 -15.98 6.91 -15.43
N LYS A 217 -15.38 7.95 -14.86
CA LYS A 217 -14.54 8.89 -15.59
C LYS A 217 -13.24 8.27 -16.08
N THR A 218 -12.66 7.34 -15.32
CA THR A 218 -11.49 6.57 -15.73
C THR A 218 -11.81 5.71 -16.96
N LEU A 219 -12.93 4.98 -16.95
CA LEU A 219 -13.35 4.15 -18.07
C LEU A 219 -13.63 4.99 -19.32
N LEU A 220 -14.35 6.10 -19.17
CA LEU A 220 -14.60 7.04 -20.27
C LEU A 220 -13.29 7.62 -20.81
N ALA A 221 -12.36 8.01 -19.92
CA ALA A 221 -11.07 8.55 -20.32
C ALA A 221 -10.27 7.52 -21.12
N ILE A 222 -10.20 6.25 -20.68
CA ILE A 222 -9.55 5.16 -21.42
C ILE A 222 -10.18 5.01 -22.81
N GLN A 223 -11.51 4.94 -22.89
CA GLN A 223 -12.20 4.80 -24.18
C GLN A 223 -11.86 5.95 -25.14
N ARG A 224 -11.92 7.20 -24.67
CA ARG A 224 -11.65 8.39 -25.51
C ARG A 224 -10.17 8.50 -25.90
N VAL A 225 -9.28 8.30 -24.94
CA VAL A 225 -7.82 8.38 -25.16
C VAL A 225 -7.35 7.27 -26.10
N SER A 226 -7.92 6.07 -26.01
CA SER A 226 -7.50 4.92 -26.84
C SER A 226 -7.70 5.10 -28.34
N VAL A 227 -8.69 5.91 -28.75
CA VAL A 227 -9.02 6.16 -30.17
C VAL A 227 -8.54 7.52 -30.66
N ALA A 228 -8.10 8.41 -29.77
CA ALA A 228 -7.64 9.75 -30.12
C ALA A 228 -6.29 9.70 -30.84
N GLU A 229 -6.15 10.53 -31.88
CA GLU A 229 -4.93 10.65 -32.68
C GLU A 229 -4.10 11.85 -32.23
N ASN A 230 -4.68 12.79 -31.49
CA ASN A 230 -3.96 13.90 -30.89
C ASN A 230 -4.72 14.48 -29.67
N ARG A 231 -4.08 15.43 -28.99
CA ARG A 231 -4.65 16.11 -27.81
C ARG A 231 -5.91 16.91 -28.09
N HIS A 232 -6.07 17.50 -29.29
CA HIS A 232 -7.22 18.35 -29.61
C HIS A 232 -8.51 17.54 -29.74
N ASP A 233 -8.43 16.30 -30.24
CA ASP A 233 -9.59 15.40 -30.41
C ASP A 233 -10.39 15.19 -29.12
N ILE A 234 -9.68 15.26 -27.99
CA ILE A 234 -10.23 14.96 -26.66
C ILE A 234 -10.26 16.16 -25.72
N ALA A 235 -9.81 17.34 -26.15
CA ALA A 235 -9.68 18.52 -25.29
C ALA A 235 -10.99 18.86 -24.56
N ARG A 236 -12.14 18.74 -25.24
CA ARG A 236 -13.48 18.99 -24.65
C ARG A 236 -13.86 18.07 -23.49
N TYR A 237 -13.23 16.90 -23.39
CA TYR A 237 -13.49 15.94 -22.32
C TYR A 237 -12.54 16.12 -21.12
N ASN A 238 -11.57 17.03 -21.20
CA ASN A 238 -10.59 17.25 -20.14
C ASN A 238 -11.14 18.17 -19.05
N GLN A 239 -12.14 17.69 -18.33
CA GLN A 239 -12.79 18.38 -17.22
C GLN A 239 -12.51 17.59 -15.95
N PRO A 240 -11.36 17.73 -15.25
CA PRO A 240 -11.02 16.87 -14.12
C PRO A 240 -11.98 17.02 -12.93
N LEU A 241 -12.18 15.95 -12.15
CA LEU A 241 -12.79 16.07 -10.82
C LEU A 241 -11.78 16.79 -9.91
N THR A 242 -12.22 17.79 -9.16
CA THR A 242 -11.41 18.39 -8.10
C THR A 242 -11.73 17.66 -6.81
N LEU A 243 -10.75 16.95 -6.24
CA LEU A 243 -10.88 16.35 -4.92
C LEU A 243 -10.48 17.40 -3.89
N SER A 244 -11.39 17.73 -2.98
CA SER A 244 -11.09 18.57 -1.82
C SER A 244 -11.07 17.73 -0.55
N SER A 245 -10.08 17.97 0.31
CA SER A 245 -9.91 17.21 1.57
C SER A 245 -11.07 17.38 2.56
N ASN A 246 -11.94 18.37 2.38
CA ASN A 246 -13.10 18.64 3.23
C ASN A 246 -14.30 17.72 2.98
N SER A 247 -14.27 16.89 1.94
CA SER A 247 -15.44 16.10 1.52
C SER A 247 -15.59 14.72 2.19
N SER A 248 -14.64 14.28 3.03
CA SER A 248 -14.69 12.91 3.59
C SER A 248 -14.35 12.75 5.07
N PHE A 249 -14.13 13.84 5.81
CA PHE A 249 -13.92 13.79 7.27
C PHE A 249 -15.17 14.20 8.06
N SER A 250 -16.37 13.86 7.58
CA SER A 250 -17.54 13.87 8.45
C SER A 250 -17.37 12.74 9.47
N SER A 251 -17.10 13.12 10.71
CA SER A 251 -17.19 12.28 11.88
C SER A 251 -18.61 11.71 12.00
N SER A 252 -18.89 10.59 11.35
CA SER A 252 -19.80 9.59 11.93
C SER A 252 -18.95 8.85 12.97
N GLY A 253 -18.96 9.18 14.26
CA GLY A 253 -20.15 9.44 15.07
C GLY A 253 -20.68 8.10 15.56
N SER A 254 -19.97 7.48 16.52
CA SER A 254 -20.39 6.60 17.64
C SER A 254 -19.26 5.64 17.99
#